data_AF-A0AAD4GZQ3-F1
#
_entry.id   AF-A0AAD4GZQ3-F1
#
_cell.length_a   1.000
_cell.length_b   1.000
_cell.length_c   1.000
_cell.angle_alpha   90.00
_cell.angle_beta   90.00
_cell.angle_gamma   90.00
#
_symmetry.space_group_name_H-M   'P 1'
#
loop_
_entity.id
_entity.type
_entity.pdbx_description
1 polymer ?
#
loop_
_entity_poly.entity_id
_entity_poly.type
_entity_poly.pdbx_seq_one_letter_code
_entity_poly.pdbx_strand_id
1 'polypeptide(L)'
;MAIFADDAPNLAGSVIMLTVLAFSSFGMRVYCRLSRNSWSAEDWIMTVALIPFSVLVAGCLGGAFNGIGVHMSRLQETANVKYQAEGQKFFVIFEVGYCAAIIPIKLSISWMLVRVAEGRKAYVYIQYAMISIFVAMNVIALIFILINCIPIEAAWDPSLLKKGGYCRPAYVLADIYYACTAVNIVTDWVTALMPIPLLWNVQLDRGTKFSIFGLMSLGILASLSACVRLKYTVNLTNQTDFLYAVANVVIWGFAENAIGMLVGNVATLRPIFRSFLDRTFRKTTNGSRSRSYRNGTSRLGSGFELSQHGKSDSNKYPTALAEVRGNHRDSLSDGGSETLIMQRPEGTGQSHIVVSRQINIMYE
;
A
#
# COMPACT_ATOMS: atom_id res chain seq x y z
N MET A 1 33.63 -20.59 -8.84
CA MET A 1 32.64 -21.69 -8.73
C MET A 1 31.64 -21.28 -7.66
N ALA A 2 30.38 -21.68 -7.78
CA ALA A 2 29.33 -21.40 -6.81
C ALA A 2 28.90 -22.75 -6.22
N ILE A 3 28.61 -22.83 -4.93
CA ILE A 3 28.01 -24.03 -4.33
C ILE A 3 26.51 -23.81 -4.29
N PHE A 4 25.81 -24.51 -5.19
CA PHE A 4 24.37 -24.43 -5.35
C PHE A 4 23.80 -25.84 -5.15
N ALA A 5 23.48 -26.19 -3.91
CA ALA A 5 23.03 -27.52 -3.50
C ALA A 5 21.98 -27.42 -2.38
N ASP A 6 21.27 -28.52 -2.15
CA ASP A 6 20.26 -28.69 -1.09
C ASP A 6 19.15 -27.61 -1.13
N ASP A 7 19.06 -26.73 -0.13
CA ASP A 7 17.99 -25.71 -0.03
C ASP A 7 18.35 -24.35 -0.64
N ALA A 8 19.59 -24.17 -1.09
CA ALA A 8 20.03 -22.98 -1.83
C ALA A 8 19.13 -22.63 -3.06
N PRO A 9 18.70 -23.59 -3.91
CA PRO A 9 17.77 -23.30 -5.01
C PRO A 9 16.39 -22.81 -4.55
N ASN A 10 15.87 -23.37 -3.45
CA ASN A 10 14.58 -22.96 -2.90
C ASN A 10 14.65 -21.52 -2.37
N LEU A 11 15.76 -21.17 -1.70
CA LEU A 11 16.06 -19.81 -1.26
C LEU A 11 16.12 -18.84 -2.45
N ALA A 12 16.93 -19.14 -3.47
CA ALA A 12 17.09 -18.27 -4.62
C ALA A 12 15.77 -18.07 -5.40
N GLY A 13 15.03 -19.16 -5.66
CA GLY A 13 13.75 -19.10 -6.36
C GLY A 13 12.71 -18.25 -5.64
N SER A 14 12.59 -18.43 -4.32
CA SER A 14 11.66 -17.65 -3.49
C SER A 14 11.99 -16.16 -3.49
N VAL A 15 13.28 -15.83 -3.33
CA VAL A 15 13.77 -14.45 -3.33
C VAL A 15 13.53 -13.78 -4.68
N ILE A 16 13.84 -14.44 -5.79
CA ILE A 16 13.63 -13.88 -7.14
C ILE A 16 12.13 -13.61 -7.37
N MET A 17 11.26 -14.58 -7.05
CA MET A 17 9.82 -14.43 -7.28
C MET A 17 9.24 -13.26 -6.48
N LEU A 18 9.56 -13.18 -5.19
CA LEU A 18 9.12 -12.09 -4.31
C LEU A 18 9.71 -10.74 -4.72
N THR A 19 10.96 -10.71 -5.18
CA THR A 19 11.61 -9.49 -5.69
C THR A 19 10.87 -8.94 -6.91
N VAL A 20 10.57 -9.80 -7.90
CA VAL A 20 9.83 -9.40 -9.10
C VAL A 20 8.46 -8.85 -8.74
N LEU A 21 7.74 -9.52 -7.83
CA LEU A 21 6.44 -9.04 -7.35
C LEU A 21 6.56 -7.67 -6.65
N ALA A 22 7.56 -7.51 -5.78
CA ALA A 22 7.73 -6.29 -5.01
C ALA A 22 8.10 -5.09 -5.91
N PHE A 23 9.04 -5.25 -6.84
CA PHE A 23 9.37 -4.20 -7.82
C PHE A 23 8.23 -3.88 -8.78
N SER A 24 7.49 -4.90 -9.24
CA SER A 24 6.30 -4.70 -10.08
C SER A 24 5.24 -3.86 -9.35
N SER A 25 4.97 -4.17 -8.08
CA SER A 25 4.02 -3.39 -7.27
C SER A 25 4.47 -1.95 -7.04
N PHE A 26 5.77 -1.71 -6.88
CA PHE A 26 6.32 -0.36 -6.75
C PHE A 26 6.20 0.41 -8.06
N GLY A 27 6.50 -0.21 -9.21
CA GLY A 27 6.30 0.39 -10.52
C GLY A 27 4.84 0.80 -10.74
N MET A 28 3.89 -0.05 -10.33
CA MET A 28 2.47 0.28 -10.37
C MET A 28 2.14 1.47 -9.47
N ARG A 29 2.69 1.55 -8.26
CA ARG A 29 2.54 2.70 -7.36
C ARG A 29 3.04 3.99 -7.99
N VAL A 30 4.25 4.00 -8.55
CA VAL A 30 4.84 5.18 -9.20
C VAL A 30 3.99 5.64 -10.38
N TYR A 31 3.60 4.73 -11.26
CA TYR A 31 2.72 5.04 -12.40
C TYR A 31 1.42 5.70 -11.95
N CYS A 32 0.80 5.16 -10.91
CA CYS A 32 -0.45 5.66 -10.35
C CYS A 32 -0.32 7.06 -9.73
N ARG A 33 0.79 7.34 -9.06
CA ARG A 33 1.07 8.64 -8.42
C ARG A 33 1.41 9.71 -9.44
N LEU A 34 2.19 9.37 -10.48
CA LEU A 34 2.49 10.25 -11.61
C LEU A 34 1.23 10.60 -12.39
N SER A 35 0.38 9.62 -12.70
CA SER A 35 -0.88 9.86 -13.43
C SER A 35 -1.84 10.79 -12.70
N ARG A 36 -1.78 10.87 -11.36
CA ARG A 36 -2.65 11.72 -10.53
C ARG A 36 -1.93 12.95 -9.98
N ASN A 37 -0.68 13.19 -10.38
CA ASN A 37 0.19 14.27 -9.91
C ASN A 37 0.11 14.49 -8.38
N SER A 38 0.10 13.40 -7.60
CA SER A 38 -0.22 13.42 -6.16
C SER A 38 0.88 12.76 -5.33
N TRP A 39 2.10 13.24 -5.52
CA TRP A 39 3.27 12.74 -4.80
C TRP A 39 3.21 13.14 -3.33
N SER A 40 3.30 12.16 -2.45
CA SER A 40 3.15 12.33 -1.00
C SER A 40 4.43 11.91 -0.27
N ALA A 41 4.61 12.33 0.98
CA ALA A 41 5.79 11.99 1.78
C ALA A 41 5.98 10.47 1.93
N GLU A 42 4.87 9.72 1.99
CA GLU A 42 4.84 8.25 2.02
C GLU A 42 5.52 7.59 0.80
N ASP A 43 5.46 8.24 -0.37
CA ASP A 43 6.05 7.75 -1.62
C ASP A 43 7.57 8.00 -1.64
N TRP A 44 8.03 9.12 -1.07
CA TRP A 44 9.46 9.39 -0.87
C TRP A 44 10.10 8.36 0.07
N ILE A 45 9.47 8.09 1.21
CA ILE A 45 9.96 7.10 2.18
C ILE A 45 10.05 5.71 1.53
N MET A 46 9.04 5.31 0.75
CA MET A 46 9.05 4.03 0.05
C MET A 46 10.12 3.98 -1.06
N THR A 47 10.36 5.09 -1.75
CA THR A 47 11.43 5.17 -2.77
C THR A 47 12.81 5.01 -2.13
N VAL A 48 13.03 5.66 -0.98
CA VAL A 48 14.28 5.49 -0.20
C VAL A 48 14.42 4.04 0.28
N ALA A 49 13.32 3.35 0.62
CA ALA A 49 13.32 1.95 1.03
C ALA A 49 13.87 0.98 -0.04
N LEU A 50 13.84 1.34 -1.32
CA LEU A 50 14.37 0.50 -2.39
C LEU A 50 15.88 0.28 -2.28
N ILE A 51 16.62 1.26 -1.75
CA ILE A 51 18.07 1.17 -1.59
C ILE A 51 18.43 0.02 -0.64
N PRO A 52 18.02 0.03 0.64
CA PRO A 52 18.31 -1.08 1.54
C PRO A 52 17.62 -2.38 1.12
N PHE A 53 16.45 -2.33 0.46
CA PHE A 53 15.81 -3.53 -0.08
C PHE A 53 16.66 -4.18 -1.20
N SER A 54 17.31 -3.38 -2.06
CA SER A 54 18.22 -3.92 -3.07
C SER A 54 19.46 -4.57 -2.46
N VAL A 55 19.99 -4.00 -1.37
CA VAL A 55 21.08 -4.61 -0.59
C VAL A 55 20.64 -5.93 0.02
N LEU A 56 19.42 -5.99 0.56
CA LEU A 56 18.81 -7.21 1.08
C LEU A 56 18.69 -8.30 -0.01
N VAL A 57 18.22 -7.95 -1.21
CA VAL A 57 18.17 -8.88 -2.36
C VAL A 57 19.57 -9.39 -2.72
N ALA A 58 20.55 -8.50 -2.80
CA ALA A 58 21.93 -8.87 -3.11
C ALA A 58 22.54 -9.79 -2.04
N GLY A 59 22.26 -9.53 -0.76
CA GLY A 59 22.66 -10.37 0.37
C GLY A 59 22.06 -11.78 0.30
N CYS A 60 20.74 -11.88 0.04
CA CYS A 60 20.04 -13.15 -0.10
C CYS A 60 20.56 -13.98 -1.28
N LEU A 61 20.64 -13.38 -2.48
CA LEU A 61 21.08 -14.08 -3.69
C LEU A 61 22.56 -14.42 -3.61
N GLY A 62 23.39 -13.47 -3.18
CA GLY A 62 24.81 -13.71 -2.95
C GLY A 62 25.04 -14.82 -1.93
N GLY A 63 24.26 -14.86 -0.85
CA GLY A 63 24.30 -15.94 0.13
C GLY A 63 23.91 -17.30 -0.45
N ALA A 64 22.84 -17.36 -1.24
CA ALA A 64 22.38 -18.60 -1.88
C ALA A 64 23.43 -19.21 -2.82
N PHE A 65 24.17 -18.37 -3.57
CA PHE A 65 25.24 -18.86 -4.46
C PHE A 65 26.57 -19.15 -3.77
N ASN A 66 26.76 -18.66 -2.54
CA ASN A 66 27.99 -18.80 -1.78
C ASN A 66 27.83 -19.69 -0.53
N GLY A 67 26.83 -20.58 -0.51
CA GLY A 67 26.75 -21.69 0.46
C GLY A 67 25.70 -21.58 1.56
N ILE A 68 24.89 -20.51 1.61
CA ILE A 68 23.71 -20.47 2.52
C ILE A 68 22.68 -21.49 2.02
N GLY A 69 22.25 -22.40 2.90
CA GLY A 69 21.34 -23.50 2.57
C GLY A 69 22.01 -24.83 2.22
N VAL A 70 23.34 -24.93 2.38
CA VAL A 70 24.11 -26.16 2.19
C VAL A 70 24.53 -26.71 3.55
N HIS A 71 24.47 -28.03 3.73
CA HIS A 71 24.89 -28.68 4.98
C HIS A 71 26.39 -28.50 5.28
N MET A 72 26.73 -28.42 6.58
CA MET A 72 28.10 -28.24 7.04
C MET A 72 29.02 -29.38 6.59
N SER A 73 28.48 -30.60 6.45
CA SER A 73 29.21 -31.78 5.98
C SER A 73 29.81 -31.63 4.57
N ARG A 74 29.14 -30.89 3.67
CA ARG A 74 29.67 -30.58 2.32
C ARG A 74 30.60 -29.36 2.33
N LEU A 75 30.45 -28.47 3.30
CA LEU A 75 31.25 -27.25 3.45
C LEU A 75 32.61 -27.50 4.13
N GLN A 76 32.72 -28.54 4.97
CA GLN A 76 33.95 -28.95 5.64
C GLN A 76 34.98 -29.61 4.71
N GLU A 77 34.61 -29.96 3.49
CA GLU A 77 35.55 -30.44 2.48
C GLU A 77 36.56 -29.33 2.15
N THR A 78 37.86 -29.65 2.10
CA THR A 78 38.96 -28.66 2.00
C THR A 78 38.85 -27.70 0.82
N ALA A 79 38.16 -28.08 -0.25
CA ALA A 79 37.88 -27.22 -1.40
C ALA A 79 36.81 -26.14 -1.14
N ASN A 80 35.94 -26.36 -0.13
CA ASN A 80 34.71 -25.60 0.09
C ASN A 80 34.73 -24.68 1.32
N VAL A 81 35.79 -24.75 2.14
CA VAL A 81 35.95 -23.91 3.35
C VAL A 81 35.86 -22.41 3.03
N LYS A 82 36.26 -22.00 1.82
CA LYS A 82 36.13 -20.60 1.37
C LYS A 82 34.67 -20.12 1.32
N TYR A 83 33.73 -21.00 0.98
CA TYR A 83 32.30 -20.65 0.91
C TYR A 83 31.67 -20.49 2.28
N GLN A 84 32.25 -21.09 3.33
CA GLN A 84 31.77 -20.86 4.69
C GLN A 84 31.96 -19.40 5.13
N ALA A 85 33.15 -18.84 4.89
CA ALA A 85 33.46 -17.44 5.18
C ALA A 85 32.63 -16.48 4.29
N GLU A 86 32.54 -16.76 2.98
CA GLU A 86 31.72 -15.92 2.08
C GLU A 86 30.23 -15.99 2.45
N GLY A 87 29.70 -17.16 2.80
CA GLY A 87 28.31 -17.33 3.24
C GLY A 87 28.00 -16.53 4.51
N GLN A 88 28.90 -16.53 5.50
CA GLN A 88 28.74 -15.71 6.70
C GLN A 88 28.79 -14.20 6.39
N LYS A 89 29.65 -13.77 5.46
CA LYS A 89 29.70 -12.38 5.01
C LYS A 89 28.39 -11.95 4.35
N PHE A 90 27.83 -12.77 3.45
CA PHE A 90 26.53 -12.49 2.83
C PHE A 90 25.38 -12.50 3.84
N PHE A 91 25.47 -13.32 4.89
CA PHE A 91 24.51 -13.31 5.98
C PHE A 91 24.53 -11.99 6.76
N VAL A 92 25.70 -11.44 7.09
CA VAL A 92 25.81 -10.12 7.73
C VAL A 92 25.23 -9.01 6.82
N ILE A 93 25.51 -9.08 5.51
CA ILE A 93 24.92 -8.14 4.53
C ILE A 93 23.39 -8.24 4.51
N PHE A 94 22.85 -9.46 4.58
CA PHE A 94 21.42 -9.71 4.70
C PHE A 94 20.84 -9.09 5.98
N GLU A 95 21.47 -9.27 7.13
CA GLU A 95 20.98 -8.74 8.41
C GLU A 95 20.95 -7.21 8.43
N VAL A 96 22.02 -6.58 7.95
CA VAL A 96 22.09 -5.11 7.81
C VAL A 96 21.02 -4.62 6.82
N GLY A 97 20.89 -5.28 5.67
CA GLY A 97 19.87 -4.97 4.67
C GLY A 97 18.45 -5.14 5.22
N TYR A 98 18.21 -6.17 6.03
CA TYR A 98 16.92 -6.45 6.65
C TYR A 98 16.52 -5.34 7.61
N CYS A 99 17.38 -4.99 8.57
CA CYS A 99 17.12 -3.92 9.53
C CYS A 99 16.96 -2.56 8.83
N ALA A 100 17.78 -2.28 7.82
CA ALA A 100 17.70 -1.03 7.08
C ALA A 100 16.46 -0.92 6.17
N ALA A 101 15.96 -2.04 5.62
CA ALA A 101 14.80 -2.04 4.73
C ALA A 101 13.48 -1.99 5.48
N ILE A 102 13.38 -2.69 6.61
CA ILE A 102 12.10 -2.81 7.34
C ILE A 102 11.66 -1.47 7.96
N ILE A 103 12.62 -0.62 8.34
CA ILE A 103 12.38 0.73 8.90
C ILE A 103 11.55 1.61 7.94
N PRO A 104 12.06 1.96 6.74
CA PRO A 104 11.32 2.82 5.82
C PRO A 104 10.04 2.16 5.28
N ILE A 105 10.01 0.83 5.11
CA ILE A 105 8.79 0.11 4.69
C ILE A 105 7.68 0.30 5.72
N LYS A 106 7.92 -0.01 7.00
CA LYS A 106 6.92 0.17 8.06
C LYS A 106 6.58 1.64 8.30
N LEU A 107 7.54 2.55 8.15
CA LEU A 107 7.31 4.00 8.27
C LEU A 107 6.33 4.50 7.20
N SER A 108 6.50 4.10 5.93
CA SER A 108 5.59 4.49 4.85
C SER A 108 4.15 4.03 5.12
N ILE A 109 3.97 2.76 5.54
CA ILE A 109 2.64 2.20 5.88
C ILE A 109 2.04 2.91 7.09
N SER A 110 2.84 3.15 8.12
CA SER A 110 2.38 3.78 9.34
C SER A 110 2.00 5.25 9.13
N TRP A 111 2.72 5.97 8.27
CA TRP A 111 2.38 7.33 7.89
C TRP A 111 1.04 7.38 7.14
N MET A 112 0.81 6.41 6.26
CA MET A 112 -0.48 6.26 5.58
C MET A 112 -1.61 6.03 6.59
N LEU A 113 -1.40 5.20 7.61
CA LEU A 113 -2.37 4.97 8.69
C LEU A 113 -2.66 6.25 9.50
N VAL A 114 -1.63 7.02 9.85
CA VAL A 114 -1.79 8.30 10.56
C VAL A 114 -2.65 9.27 9.75
N ARG A 115 -2.41 9.37 8.44
CA ARG A 115 -3.22 10.21 7.54
C ARG A 115 -4.68 9.77 7.46
N VAL A 116 -4.94 8.47 7.53
CA VAL A 116 -6.32 7.94 7.56
C VAL A 116 -7.00 8.21 8.91
N ALA A 117 -6.23 8.26 10.00
CA ALA A 117 -6.72 8.56 11.35
C ALA A 117 -6.76 10.07 11.67
N GLU A 118 -6.49 10.93 10.68
CA GLU A 118 -6.48 12.38 10.81
C GLU A 118 -7.84 12.87 11.33
N GLY A 119 -7.86 13.36 12.56
CA GLY A 119 -9.07 13.73 13.30
C GLY A 119 -9.19 13.11 14.70
N ARG A 120 -8.48 12.00 14.99
CA ARG A 120 -8.47 11.40 16.35
C ARG A 120 -7.08 11.43 16.98
N LYS A 121 -6.81 12.52 17.71
CA LYS A 121 -5.50 12.80 18.34
C LYS A 121 -4.94 11.62 19.14
N ALA A 122 -5.74 10.95 19.96
CA ALA A 122 -5.29 9.82 20.78
C ALA A 122 -4.69 8.67 19.94
N TYR A 123 -5.33 8.31 18.83
CA TYR A 123 -4.86 7.24 17.95
C TYR A 123 -3.57 7.63 17.22
N VAL A 124 -3.49 8.89 16.79
CA VAL A 124 -2.29 9.45 16.16
C VAL A 124 -1.10 9.42 17.13
N TYR A 125 -1.29 9.81 18.39
CA TYR A 125 -0.23 9.74 19.41
C TYR A 125 0.23 8.32 19.70
N ILE A 126 -0.70 7.37 19.84
CA ILE A 126 -0.36 5.95 20.03
C ILE A 126 0.47 5.43 18.85
N GLN A 127 0.06 5.77 17.63
CA GLN A 127 0.77 5.34 16.42
C GLN A 127 2.18 5.93 16.34
N TYR A 128 2.36 7.22 16.66
CA TYR A 128 3.70 7.81 16.73
C TYR A 128 4.56 7.16 17.82
N ALA A 129 3.99 6.86 18.98
CA ALA A 129 4.70 6.15 20.04
C ALA A 129 5.18 4.76 19.56
N MET A 130 4.29 3.98 18.92
CA MET A 130 4.64 2.65 18.38
C MET A 130 5.70 2.71 17.29
N ILE A 131 5.59 3.67 16.36
CA ILE A 131 6.61 3.92 15.33
C ILE A 131 7.95 4.26 15.99
N SER A 132 7.97 5.13 17.00
CA SER A 132 9.20 5.55 17.66
C SER A 132 9.91 4.39 18.34
N ILE A 133 9.16 3.52 19.04
CA ILE A 133 9.69 2.31 19.69
C ILE A 133 10.23 1.34 18.63
N PHE A 134 9.48 1.11 17.55
CA PHE A 134 9.90 0.24 16.46
C PHE A 134 11.20 0.72 15.81
N VAL A 135 11.28 2.00 15.44
CA VAL A 135 12.48 2.58 14.81
C VAL A 135 13.66 2.53 15.78
N ALA A 136 13.48 2.93 17.03
CA ALA A 136 14.54 2.90 18.03
C ALA A 136 15.11 1.49 18.20
N MET A 137 14.26 0.47 18.35
CA MET A 137 14.70 -0.91 18.53
C MET A 137 15.41 -1.48 17.30
N ASN A 138 14.92 -1.21 16.08
CA ASN A 138 15.57 -1.69 14.86
C ASN A 138 16.89 -0.94 14.57
N VAL A 139 16.99 0.35 14.92
CA VAL A 139 18.25 1.11 14.84
C VAL A 139 19.28 0.60 15.85
N ILE A 140 18.85 0.32 17.10
CA ILE A 140 19.72 -0.28 18.11
C ILE A 140 20.22 -1.65 17.63
N ALA A 141 19.35 -2.49 17.07
CA ALA A 141 19.72 -3.79 16.51
C ALA A 141 20.73 -3.64 15.36
N LEU A 142 20.50 -2.69 14.44
CA LEU A 142 21.41 -2.41 13.33
C LEU A 142 22.80 -2.00 13.83
N ILE A 143 22.87 -1.06 14.78
CA ILE A 143 24.15 -0.63 15.38
C ILE A 143 24.81 -1.82 16.07
N PHE A 144 24.04 -2.63 16.80
CA PHE A 144 24.55 -3.79 17.51
C PHE A 144 25.17 -4.83 16.56
N ILE A 145 24.54 -5.12 15.43
CA ILE A 145 25.07 -6.04 14.40
C ILE A 145 26.43 -5.54 13.90
N LEU A 146 26.57 -4.23 13.66
CA LEU A 146 27.82 -3.64 13.17
C LEU A 146 28.97 -3.69 14.19
N ILE A 147 28.67 -3.62 15.48
CA ILE A 147 29.67 -3.64 16.57
C ILE A 147 29.81 -5.00 17.25
N ASN A 148 29.07 -6.01 16.81
CA ASN A 148 29.06 -7.33 17.45
C ASN A 148 30.44 -7.99 17.44
N CYS A 149 31.19 -7.75 16.36
CA CYS A 149 32.57 -8.15 16.18
C CYS A 149 33.46 -6.92 15.96
N ILE A 150 34.60 -6.87 16.64
CA ILE A 150 35.61 -5.83 16.45
C ILE A 150 36.90 -6.51 16.01
N PRO A 151 37.37 -6.29 14.77
CA PRO A 151 36.72 -5.54 13.68
C PRO A 151 35.58 -6.36 13.03
N ILE A 152 34.68 -5.75 12.24
CA ILE A 152 33.46 -6.41 11.73
C ILE A 152 33.80 -7.63 10.86
N GLU A 153 34.95 -7.63 10.20
CA GLU A 153 35.47 -8.71 9.38
C GLU A 153 35.72 -9.99 10.18
N ALA A 154 35.92 -9.87 11.50
CA ALA A 154 36.05 -11.02 12.38
C ALA A 154 34.75 -11.86 12.47
N ALA A 155 33.61 -11.33 12.01
CA ALA A 155 32.36 -12.08 11.94
C ALA A 155 32.39 -13.21 10.88
N TRP A 156 33.22 -13.08 9.84
CA TRP A 156 33.31 -14.07 8.77
C TRP A 156 34.74 -14.59 8.52
N ASP A 157 35.77 -13.90 9.00
CA ASP A 157 37.16 -14.35 8.93
C ASP A 157 37.69 -14.77 10.32
N PRO A 158 37.67 -16.07 10.66
CA PRO A 158 38.16 -16.57 11.94
C PRO A 158 39.68 -16.41 12.11
N SER A 159 40.43 -16.10 11.05
CA SER A 159 41.87 -15.81 11.17
C SER A 159 42.14 -14.50 11.90
N LEU A 160 41.18 -13.55 11.87
CA LEU A 160 41.28 -12.27 12.57
C LEU A 160 41.05 -12.40 14.08
N LEU A 161 40.26 -13.39 14.52
CA LEU A 161 40.15 -13.72 15.95
C LEU A 161 41.52 -14.09 16.53
N LYS A 162 42.34 -14.82 15.78
CA LYS A 162 43.70 -15.19 16.20
C LYS A 162 44.66 -14.00 16.27
N LYS A 163 44.34 -12.88 15.62
CA LYS A 163 45.15 -11.65 15.59
C LYS A 163 44.72 -10.60 16.62
N GLY A 164 43.80 -10.95 17.52
CA GLY A 164 43.32 -10.05 18.57
C GLY A 164 41.93 -9.45 18.30
N GLY A 165 41.23 -9.87 17.25
CA GLY A 165 39.81 -9.58 17.07
C GLY A 165 38.96 -10.30 18.12
N TYR A 166 37.89 -9.66 18.59
CA TYR A 166 36.95 -10.26 19.52
C TYR A 166 35.52 -10.09 19.02
N CYS A 167 34.78 -11.18 19.07
CA CYS A 167 33.33 -11.19 18.83
C CYS A 167 32.61 -11.46 20.15
N ARG A 168 31.50 -10.77 20.35
CA ARG A 168 30.60 -11.03 21.49
C ARG A 168 30.08 -12.47 21.42
N PRO A 169 29.80 -13.11 22.56
CA PRO A 169 29.28 -14.45 22.56
C PRO A 169 27.89 -14.53 21.91
N ALA A 170 27.61 -15.64 21.23
CA ALA A 170 26.44 -15.80 20.37
C ALA A 170 25.08 -15.61 21.08
N TYR A 171 25.00 -15.90 22.39
CA TYR A 171 23.77 -15.70 23.17
C TYR A 171 23.34 -14.24 23.24
N VAL A 172 24.28 -13.28 23.25
CA VAL A 172 23.95 -11.84 23.31
C VAL A 172 23.27 -11.39 22.01
N LEU A 173 23.74 -11.90 20.86
CA LEU A 173 23.15 -11.60 19.57
C LEU A 173 21.75 -12.23 19.46
N ALA A 174 21.59 -13.47 19.95
CA ALA A 174 20.29 -14.14 20.01
C ALA A 174 19.29 -13.35 20.86
N ASP A 175 19.66 -12.90 22.05
CA ASP A 175 18.82 -12.10 22.95
C ASP A 175 18.30 -10.81 22.29
N ILE A 176 19.15 -10.15 21.51
CA ILE A 176 18.77 -8.94 20.77
C ILE A 176 17.81 -9.27 19.62
N TYR A 177 18.00 -10.40 18.93
CA TYR A 177 17.04 -10.88 17.92
C TYR A 177 15.69 -11.26 18.51
N TYR A 178 15.66 -11.84 19.71
CA TYR A 178 14.42 -12.09 20.45
C TYR A 178 13.71 -10.77 20.78
N ALA A 179 14.42 -9.81 21.37
CA ALA A 179 13.86 -8.53 21.74
C ALA A 179 13.32 -7.76 20.52
N CYS A 180 14.10 -7.70 19.43
CA CYS A 180 13.71 -7.02 18.20
C CYS A 180 12.50 -7.71 17.55
N THR A 181 12.49 -9.04 17.48
CA THR A 181 11.37 -9.78 16.88
C THR A 181 10.09 -9.63 17.70
N ALA A 182 10.18 -9.65 19.03
CA ALA A 182 9.03 -9.40 19.91
C ALA A 182 8.43 -8.01 19.69
N VAL A 183 9.26 -6.97 19.64
CA VAL A 183 8.81 -5.60 19.34
C VAL A 183 8.19 -5.51 17.94
N ASN A 184 8.81 -6.14 16.94
CA ASN A 184 8.27 -6.17 15.58
C ASN A 184 6.87 -6.79 15.55
N ILE A 185 6.67 -7.94 16.20
CA ILE A 185 5.36 -8.60 16.31
C ILE A 185 4.34 -7.67 17.00
N VAL A 186 4.68 -7.12 18.17
CA VAL A 186 3.77 -6.23 18.91
C VAL A 186 3.36 -5.02 18.06
N THR A 187 4.32 -4.42 17.35
CA THR A 187 4.04 -3.27 16.47
C THR A 187 3.12 -3.65 15.31
N ASP A 188 3.26 -4.86 14.73
CA ASP A 188 2.38 -5.35 13.66
C ASP A 188 0.95 -5.58 14.14
N TRP A 189 0.77 -6.15 15.33
CA TRP A 189 -0.56 -6.33 15.91
C TRP A 189 -1.25 -5.00 16.23
N VAL A 190 -0.52 -4.05 16.83
CA VAL A 190 -1.10 -2.74 17.15
C VAL A 190 -1.48 -1.98 15.88
N THR A 191 -0.60 -1.98 14.86
CA THR A 191 -0.89 -1.32 13.58
C THR A 191 -2.02 -1.99 12.79
N ALA A 192 -2.14 -3.33 12.87
CA ALA A 192 -3.26 -4.06 12.27
C ALA A 192 -4.60 -3.77 12.93
N LEU A 193 -4.62 -3.71 14.26
CA LEU A 193 -5.84 -3.47 15.05
C LEU A 193 -6.27 -2.01 15.04
N MET A 194 -5.34 -1.06 14.86
CA MET A 194 -5.60 0.37 14.86
C MET A 194 -6.81 0.83 14.02
N PRO A 195 -7.00 0.38 12.75
CA PRO A 195 -8.13 0.83 11.94
C PRO A 195 -9.50 0.28 12.39
N ILE A 196 -9.58 -0.79 13.18
CA ILE A 196 -10.90 -1.39 13.53
C ILE A 196 -11.72 -0.45 14.42
N PRO A 197 -11.23 0.03 15.58
CA PRO A 197 -12.04 0.87 16.47
C PRO A 197 -12.28 2.25 15.89
N LEU A 198 -11.35 2.74 15.06
CA LEU A 198 -11.48 4.02 14.37
C LEU A 198 -12.72 4.02 13.45
N LEU A 199 -12.98 2.89 12.80
CA LEU A 199 -13.92 2.79 11.68
C LEU A 199 -15.23 2.08 12.05
N TRP A 200 -15.36 1.57 13.27
CA TRP A 200 -16.57 0.91 13.77
C TRP A 200 -17.80 1.82 13.77
N ASN A 201 -17.61 3.11 14.07
CA ASN A 201 -18.71 4.09 14.16
C ASN A 201 -18.86 4.97 12.90
N VAL A 202 -18.15 4.65 11.80
CA VAL A 202 -18.15 5.49 10.59
C VAL A 202 -18.76 4.71 9.42
N GLN A 203 -19.76 5.30 8.75
CA GLN A 203 -20.34 4.74 7.54
C GLN A 203 -19.33 4.88 6.39
N LEU A 204 -18.64 3.79 6.09
CA LEU A 204 -17.59 3.77 5.07
C LEU A 204 -18.09 3.22 3.74
N ASP A 205 -17.64 3.85 2.65
CA ASP A 205 -17.75 3.31 1.31
C ASP A 205 -17.01 1.96 1.20
N ARG A 206 -17.52 1.05 0.36
CA ARG A 206 -16.99 -0.32 0.18
C ARG A 206 -15.49 -0.33 -0.15
N GLY A 207 -14.98 0.67 -0.85
CA GLY A 207 -13.55 0.79 -1.16
C GLY A 207 -12.68 1.06 0.06
N THR A 208 -13.19 1.72 1.10
CA THR A 208 -12.48 1.89 2.38
C THR A 208 -12.43 0.61 3.17
N LYS A 209 -13.54 -0.13 3.17
CA LYS A 209 -13.64 -1.41 3.85
C LYS A 209 -12.57 -2.39 3.36
N PHE A 210 -12.35 -2.47 2.05
CA PHE A 210 -11.34 -3.36 1.47
C PHE A 210 -9.91 -3.01 1.90
N SER A 211 -9.56 -1.72 1.99
CA SER A 211 -8.21 -1.32 2.44
C SER A 211 -7.95 -1.64 3.89
N ILE A 212 -8.96 -1.55 4.76
CA ILE A 212 -8.85 -1.98 6.16
C ILE A 212 -8.56 -3.47 6.22
N PHE A 213 -9.30 -4.27 5.45
CA PHE A 213 -9.04 -5.71 5.34
C PHE A 213 -7.61 -5.99 4.85
N GLY A 214 -7.12 -5.25 3.85
CA GLY A 214 -5.73 -5.36 3.40
C GLY A 214 -4.69 -5.04 4.48
N LEU A 215 -4.90 -3.98 5.25
CA LEU A 215 -4.03 -3.57 6.36
C LEU A 215 -4.05 -4.57 7.53
N MET A 216 -5.22 -5.11 7.83
CA MET A 216 -5.37 -6.16 8.84
C MET A 216 -4.66 -7.44 8.43
N SER A 217 -4.86 -7.88 7.18
CA SER A 217 -4.18 -9.05 6.64
C SER A 217 -2.66 -8.87 6.62
N LEU A 218 -2.15 -7.66 6.35
CA LEU A 218 -0.72 -7.37 6.42
C LEU A 218 -0.17 -7.69 7.81
N GLY A 219 -0.72 -7.12 8.88
CA GLY A 219 -0.11 -7.30 10.20
C GLY A 219 -0.22 -8.73 10.72
N ILE A 220 -1.26 -9.47 10.30
CA ILE A 220 -1.35 -10.91 10.58
C ILE A 220 -0.26 -11.68 9.81
N LEU A 221 -0.07 -11.40 8.52
CA LEU A 221 0.97 -12.07 7.72
C LEU A 221 2.38 -11.70 8.17
N ALA A 222 2.62 -10.43 8.50
CA ALA A 222 3.89 -9.94 9.03
C ALA A 222 4.21 -10.60 10.37
N SER A 223 3.27 -10.58 11.32
CA SER A 223 3.47 -11.26 12.62
C SER A 223 3.64 -12.77 12.48
N LEU A 224 2.91 -13.44 11.57
CA LEU A 224 3.11 -14.85 11.29
C LEU A 224 4.53 -15.13 10.76
N SER A 225 4.99 -14.32 9.80
CA SER A 225 6.36 -14.46 9.25
C SER A 225 7.44 -14.25 10.30
N ALA A 226 7.25 -13.26 11.19
CA ALA A 226 8.15 -12.99 12.31
C ALA A 226 8.16 -14.14 13.34
N CYS A 227 7.00 -14.72 13.66
CA CYS A 227 6.89 -15.89 14.54
C CYS A 227 7.61 -17.11 13.97
N VAL A 228 7.46 -17.36 12.66
CA VAL A 228 8.15 -18.47 12.01
C VAL A 228 9.66 -18.23 12.01
N ARG A 229 10.11 -17.02 11.69
CA ARG A 229 11.53 -16.65 11.80
C ARG A 229 12.07 -16.86 13.23
N LEU A 230 11.30 -16.47 14.24
CA LEU A 230 11.68 -16.64 15.64
C LEU A 230 11.92 -18.11 15.97
N LYS A 231 11.02 -19.01 15.55
CA LYS A 231 11.16 -20.46 15.75
C LYS A 231 12.48 -20.99 15.15
N TYR A 232 12.82 -20.56 13.94
CA TYR A 232 14.09 -20.98 13.31
C TYR A 232 15.32 -20.36 14.00
N THR A 233 15.20 -19.11 14.46
CA THR A 233 16.25 -18.41 15.24
C THR A 233 16.53 -19.10 16.58
N VAL A 234 15.50 -19.62 17.25
CA VAL A 234 15.66 -20.43 18.47
C VAL A 234 16.43 -21.71 18.17
N ASN A 235 16.05 -22.39 17.08
CA ASN A 235 16.66 -23.66 16.72
C ASN A 235 18.14 -23.50 16.34
N LEU A 236 18.54 -22.34 15.82
CA LEU A 236 19.94 -22.03 15.48
C LEU A 236 20.91 -22.14 16.66
N THR A 237 20.46 -21.89 17.90
CA THR A 237 21.32 -21.97 19.09
C THR A 237 21.73 -23.41 19.42
N ASN A 238 20.97 -24.41 18.93
CA ASN A 238 21.14 -25.82 19.28
C ASN A 238 21.63 -26.71 18.11
N GLN A 239 21.94 -26.13 16.94
CA GLN A 239 22.23 -26.89 15.72
C GLN A 239 23.72 -26.79 15.33
N THR A 240 24.31 -27.92 14.95
CA THR A 240 25.69 -27.99 14.41
C THR A 240 25.78 -27.45 12.98
N ASP A 241 24.66 -27.41 12.25
CA ASP A 241 24.56 -26.95 10.86
C ASP A 241 24.00 -25.52 10.77
N PHE A 242 24.81 -24.53 11.18
CA PHE A 242 24.40 -23.12 11.19
C PHE A 242 23.97 -22.60 9.81
N LEU A 243 24.79 -22.80 8.77
CA LEU A 243 24.55 -22.25 7.42
C LEU A 243 23.32 -22.85 6.71
N TYR A 244 22.95 -24.09 7.05
CA TYR A 244 21.74 -24.74 6.54
C TYR A 244 20.49 -24.19 7.25
N ALA A 245 20.51 -24.13 8.59
CA ALA A 245 19.39 -23.63 9.38
C ALA A 245 19.09 -22.14 9.12
N VAL A 246 20.13 -21.33 8.88
CA VAL A 246 20.01 -19.90 8.55
C VAL A 246 19.21 -19.66 7.27
N ALA A 247 19.23 -20.56 6.28
CA ALA A 247 18.53 -20.37 5.02
C ALA A 247 17.02 -20.10 5.22
N ASN A 248 16.39 -20.84 6.14
CA ASN A 248 14.98 -20.63 6.48
C ASN A 248 14.73 -19.25 7.12
N VAL A 249 15.63 -18.79 7.99
CA VAL A 249 15.56 -17.44 8.59
C VAL A 249 15.64 -16.37 7.52
N VAL A 250 16.54 -16.53 6.54
CA VAL A 250 16.73 -15.61 5.42
C VAL A 250 15.48 -15.56 4.54
N ILE A 251 14.89 -16.71 4.18
CA ILE A 251 13.66 -16.78 3.37
C ILE A 251 12.52 -16.02 4.06
N TRP A 252 12.27 -16.31 5.33
CA TRP A 252 11.15 -15.71 6.07
C TRP A 252 11.39 -14.22 6.36
N GLY A 253 12.62 -13.80 6.65
CA GLY A 253 12.97 -12.38 6.82
C GLY A 253 12.86 -11.58 5.51
N PHE A 254 13.23 -12.18 4.38
CA PHE A 254 13.03 -11.58 3.06
C PHE A 254 11.53 -11.45 2.73
N ALA A 255 10.76 -12.52 2.98
CA ALA A 255 9.32 -12.54 2.75
C ALA A 255 8.59 -11.47 3.57
N GLU A 256 8.95 -11.27 4.84
CA GLU A 256 8.38 -10.20 5.68
C GLU A 256 8.53 -8.82 5.02
N ASN A 257 9.74 -8.47 4.57
CA ASN A 257 10.00 -7.19 3.91
C ASN A 257 9.28 -7.07 2.56
N ALA A 258 9.32 -8.13 1.75
CA ALA A 258 8.67 -8.13 0.43
C ALA A 258 7.13 -8.01 0.55
N ILE A 259 6.51 -8.74 1.46
CA ILE A 259 5.07 -8.66 1.75
C ILE A 259 4.71 -7.28 2.31
N GLY A 260 5.53 -6.76 3.23
CA GLY A 260 5.40 -5.39 3.75
C GLY A 260 5.34 -4.35 2.63
N MET A 261 6.31 -4.41 1.72
CA MET A 261 6.37 -3.50 0.57
C MET A 261 5.19 -3.68 -0.39
N LEU A 262 4.83 -4.93 -0.72
CA LEU A 262 3.68 -5.26 -1.58
C LEU A 262 2.39 -4.64 -1.04
N VAL A 263 2.06 -4.89 0.22
CA VAL A 263 0.81 -4.39 0.79
C VAL A 263 0.86 -2.87 1.00
N GLY A 264 2.00 -2.31 1.40
CA GLY A 264 2.18 -0.85 1.45
C GLY A 264 1.91 -0.19 0.11
N ASN A 265 2.35 -0.81 -1.00
CA ASN A 265 2.07 -0.33 -2.34
C ASN A 265 0.59 -0.51 -2.72
N VAL A 266 -0.01 -1.67 -2.45
CA VAL A 266 -1.44 -1.95 -2.71
C VAL A 266 -2.36 -1.02 -1.92
N ALA A 267 -2.03 -0.69 -0.67
CA ALA A 267 -2.81 0.21 0.16
C ALA A 267 -2.94 1.61 -0.49
N THR A 268 -1.89 2.10 -1.15
CA THR A 268 -1.93 3.38 -1.88
C THR A 268 -2.66 3.34 -3.22
N LEU A 269 -2.82 2.16 -3.82
CA LEU A 269 -3.51 1.95 -5.11
C LEU A 269 -5.05 1.94 -5.01
N ARG A 270 -5.59 1.95 -3.79
CA ARG A 270 -7.02 1.97 -3.43
C ARG A 270 -7.96 2.79 -4.35
N PRO A 271 -7.70 4.07 -4.66
CA PRO A 271 -8.62 4.87 -5.48
C PRO A 271 -8.68 4.41 -6.95
N ILE A 272 -7.67 3.70 -7.42
CA ILE A 272 -7.53 3.29 -8.82
C ILE A 272 -8.21 1.94 -9.06
N PHE A 273 -8.11 1.00 -8.11
CA PHE A 273 -8.90 -0.24 -8.17
C PHE A 273 -10.40 0.06 -8.26
N ARG A 274 -10.91 1.06 -7.54
CA ARG A 274 -12.30 1.50 -7.67
C ARG A 274 -12.62 1.99 -9.08
N SER A 275 -11.78 2.87 -9.64
CA SER A 275 -12.00 3.39 -11.00
C SER A 275 -11.90 2.31 -12.09
N PHE A 276 -10.94 1.38 -11.97
CA PHE A 276 -10.78 0.27 -12.90
C PHE A 276 -11.89 -0.77 -12.77
N LEU A 277 -12.29 -1.16 -11.56
CA LEU A 277 -13.43 -2.06 -11.34
C LEU A 277 -14.73 -1.43 -11.84
N ASP A 278 -15.01 -0.17 -11.51
CA ASP A 278 -16.20 0.53 -11.99
C ASP A 278 -16.20 0.66 -13.52
N ARG A 279 -15.05 0.95 -14.15
CA ARG A 279 -14.93 1.00 -15.62
C ARG A 279 -15.05 -0.38 -16.28
N THR A 280 -14.56 -1.44 -15.64
CA THR A 280 -14.60 -2.80 -16.18
C THR A 280 -15.99 -3.40 -16.04
N PHE A 281 -16.62 -3.27 -14.86
CA PHE A 281 -18.02 -3.69 -14.66
C PHE A 281 -19.00 -2.92 -15.54
N ARG A 282 -18.79 -1.62 -15.77
CA ARG A 282 -19.63 -0.80 -16.67
C ARG A 282 -19.41 -1.12 -18.16
N LYS A 283 -18.24 -1.63 -18.54
CA LYS A 283 -17.98 -2.15 -19.90
C LYS A 283 -18.68 -3.49 -20.14
N THR A 284 -18.79 -4.34 -19.12
CA THR A 284 -19.48 -5.65 -19.25
C THR A 284 -21.01 -5.53 -19.26
N THR A 285 -21.60 -4.49 -18.66
CA THR A 285 -23.06 -4.29 -18.64
C THR A 285 -23.64 -3.54 -19.85
N ASN A 286 -22.81 -2.85 -20.65
CA ASN A 286 -23.27 -2.12 -21.84
C ASN A 286 -23.29 -2.97 -23.14
N GLY A 287 -23.06 -4.28 -23.06
CA GLY A 287 -23.04 -5.19 -24.21
C GLY A 287 -24.38 -5.79 -24.63
N SER A 288 -25.52 -5.44 -24.01
CA SER A 288 -26.79 -6.16 -24.25
C SER A 288 -28.07 -5.33 -24.14
N ARG A 289 -28.09 -4.10 -24.69
CA ARG A 289 -29.35 -3.42 -25.03
C ARG A 289 -29.28 -2.76 -26.40
N SER A 290 -29.19 -3.59 -27.43
CA SER A 290 -29.50 -3.19 -28.80
C SER A 290 -31.02 -3.20 -29.02
N ARG A 291 -31.54 -1.99 -29.28
CA ARG A 291 -32.64 -1.66 -30.21
C ARG A 291 -33.86 -2.58 -30.24
N SER A 292 -34.96 -2.07 -29.71
CA SER A 292 -36.27 -2.22 -30.35
C SER A 292 -36.95 -0.86 -30.39
N TYR A 293 -36.62 -0.06 -31.42
CA TYR A 293 -37.41 1.11 -31.80
C TYR A 293 -38.52 0.58 -32.71
N ARG A 294 -39.63 0.16 -32.10
CA ARG A 294 -40.81 -0.26 -32.83
C ARG A 294 -41.56 1.00 -33.26
N ASN A 295 -41.37 1.40 -34.51
CA ASN A 295 -42.33 2.24 -35.22
C ASN A 295 -43.69 1.52 -35.21
N GLY A 296 -44.67 2.13 -34.55
CA GLY A 296 -46.02 1.64 -34.45
C GLY A 296 -46.98 2.82 -34.41
N THR A 297 -47.31 3.33 -35.58
CA THR A 297 -48.48 4.18 -35.79
C THR A 297 -49.73 3.36 -35.50
N SER A 298 -50.44 3.66 -34.41
CA SER A 298 -51.83 3.25 -34.23
C SER A 298 -52.56 4.31 -33.42
N ARG A 299 -53.32 5.13 -34.14
CA ARG A 299 -54.47 5.87 -33.60
C ARG A 299 -55.51 4.86 -33.14
N LEU A 300 -55.96 4.96 -31.89
CA LEU A 300 -57.33 4.61 -31.52
C LEU A 300 -57.69 5.33 -30.22
N GLY A 301 -58.76 6.11 -30.26
CA GLY A 301 -59.31 6.81 -29.10
C GLY A 301 -60.18 5.90 -28.25
N SER A 302 -60.25 6.24 -26.97
CA SER A 302 -61.35 6.05 -26.02
C SER A 302 -60.85 6.70 -24.72
N GLY A 303 -61.40 7.80 -24.23
CA GLY A 303 -62.77 7.85 -23.73
C GLY A 303 -62.81 7.26 -22.33
N PHE A 304 -62.26 7.96 -21.34
CA PHE A 304 -62.60 7.73 -19.93
C PHE A 304 -62.52 9.03 -19.14
N GLU A 305 -63.68 9.61 -18.88
CA GLU A 305 -63.89 10.66 -17.90
C GLU A 305 -63.70 10.09 -16.49
N LEU A 306 -63.05 10.85 -15.62
CA LEU A 306 -63.12 10.64 -14.18
C LEU A 306 -63.75 11.88 -13.55
N SER A 307 -64.97 11.70 -13.04
CA SER A 307 -65.71 12.66 -12.24
C SER A 307 -64.99 12.89 -10.91
N GLN A 308 -64.66 14.15 -10.60
CA GLN A 308 -64.45 14.55 -9.22
C GLN A 308 -65.20 15.86 -8.95
N HIS A 309 -66.28 15.68 -8.21
CA HIS A 309 -67.18 16.72 -7.74
C HIS A 309 -66.65 17.28 -6.41
N GLY A 310 -66.55 18.62 -6.31
CA GLY A 310 -66.95 19.32 -5.10
C GLY A 310 -65.95 20.25 -4.40
N LYS A 311 -66.12 21.56 -4.68
CA LYS A 311 -65.92 22.75 -3.81
C LYS A 311 -64.47 23.21 -3.56
N SER A 312 -64.14 24.50 -3.45
CA SER A 312 -64.74 25.79 -3.83
C SER A 312 -63.61 26.83 -3.62
N ASP A 313 -63.65 27.92 -4.38
CA ASP A 313 -63.07 29.25 -4.10
C ASP A 313 -61.75 29.66 -4.80
N SER A 314 -61.97 30.54 -5.79
CA SER A 314 -61.33 31.85 -5.98
C SER A 314 -59.80 31.91 -6.10
N ASN A 315 -59.28 31.97 -7.33
CA ASN A 315 -58.88 33.25 -7.94
C ASN A 315 -58.36 33.05 -9.38
N LYS A 316 -58.69 34.00 -10.27
CA LYS A 316 -58.36 34.03 -11.69
C LYS A 316 -56.89 34.40 -11.93
N TYR A 317 -56.22 33.69 -12.85
CA TYR A 317 -55.34 34.25 -13.90
C TYR A 317 -55.23 33.26 -15.08
N PRO A 318 -55.37 33.69 -16.35
CA PRO A 318 -55.18 32.81 -17.50
C PRO A 318 -53.71 32.78 -17.92
N THR A 319 -53.06 31.62 -17.81
CA THR A 319 -51.72 31.39 -18.38
C THR A 319 -51.88 30.99 -19.84
N ALA A 320 -51.62 31.92 -20.76
CA ALA A 320 -51.51 31.63 -22.18
C ALA A 320 -50.17 30.90 -22.43
N LEU A 321 -50.23 29.60 -22.71
CA LEU A 321 -49.10 28.84 -23.26
C LEU A 321 -49.08 29.05 -24.77
N ALA A 322 -48.16 29.88 -25.26
CA ALA A 322 -47.86 29.99 -26.68
C ALA A 322 -46.95 28.83 -27.09
N GLU A 323 -47.50 27.86 -27.82
CA GLU A 323 -46.75 26.80 -28.48
C GLU A 323 -46.11 27.36 -29.76
N VAL A 324 -44.80 27.56 -29.75
CA VAL A 324 -44.05 27.97 -30.96
C VAL A 324 -43.34 26.75 -31.55
N ARG A 325 -43.92 26.24 -32.63
CA ARG A 325 -43.39 25.18 -33.48
C ARG A 325 -42.34 25.75 -34.44
N GLY A 326 -41.07 25.61 -34.09
CA GLY A 326 -39.93 25.97 -34.96
C GLY A 326 -39.35 24.74 -35.65
N ASN A 327 -39.46 24.68 -36.97
CA ASN A 327 -39.02 23.58 -37.82
C ASN A 327 -37.87 24.08 -38.70
N HIS A 328 -36.62 24.08 -38.25
CA HIS A 328 -35.45 24.27 -39.11
C HIS A 328 -34.20 23.57 -38.55
N ARG A 329 -33.57 22.77 -39.42
CA ARG A 329 -32.23 22.23 -39.26
C ARG A 329 -31.27 23.27 -39.80
N ASP A 330 -30.33 23.74 -38.99
CA ASP A 330 -29.05 24.22 -39.50
C ASP A 330 -27.95 24.00 -38.45
N SER A 331 -26.85 23.44 -38.96
CA SER A 331 -25.56 23.24 -38.31
C SER A 331 -24.79 24.56 -38.22
N LEU A 332 -24.16 24.88 -37.09
CA LEU A 332 -22.75 25.33 -36.99
C LEU A 332 -22.35 25.85 -35.59
N SER A 333 -21.16 25.39 -35.19
CA SER A 333 -20.07 26.00 -34.40
C SER A 333 -20.30 26.53 -32.98
N ASP A 334 -19.52 25.95 -32.05
CA ASP A 334 -19.13 26.50 -30.75
C ASP A 334 -18.63 27.94 -30.91
N GLY A 335 -19.16 28.88 -30.10
CA GLY A 335 -18.58 30.22 -29.97
C GLY A 335 -19.53 31.41 -29.73
N GLY A 336 -20.82 31.22 -29.43
CA GLY A 336 -21.77 32.36 -29.40
C GLY A 336 -22.89 32.29 -28.36
N SER A 337 -22.59 32.00 -27.09
CA SER A 337 -23.61 31.94 -26.01
C SER A 337 -23.98 33.30 -25.41
N GLU A 338 -23.47 34.43 -25.93
CA GLU A 338 -23.60 35.74 -25.27
C GLU A 338 -24.65 36.67 -25.91
N THR A 339 -25.30 36.29 -27.01
CA THR A 339 -26.21 37.21 -27.74
C THR A 339 -27.71 36.94 -27.54
N LEU A 340 -28.12 35.90 -26.81
CA LEU A 340 -29.55 35.61 -26.62
C LEU A 340 -30.23 36.30 -25.42
N ILE A 341 -29.51 37.16 -24.68
CA ILE A 341 -30.03 37.86 -23.49
C ILE A 341 -30.60 39.26 -23.83
N MET A 342 -30.39 39.78 -25.04
CA MET A 342 -30.85 41.14 -25.43
C MET A 342 -31.95 41.17 -26.49
N GLN A 343 -33.00 40.36 -26.34
CA GLN A 343 -34.24 40.61 -27.09
C GLN A 343 -35.31 41.20 -26.18
N ARG A 344 -35.32 42.53 -26.15
CA ARG A 344 -36.33 43.37 -25.50
C ARG A 344 -37.63 43.26 -26.30
N PRO A 345 -38.79 42.95 -25.69
CA PRO A 345 -40.07 43.10 -26.36
C PRO A 345 -40.37 44.61 -26.44
N GLU A 346 -40.39 45.17 -27.64
CA GLU A 346 -41.03 46.46 -27.88
C GLU A 346 -42.55 46.24 -27.86
N GLY A 347 -43.22 46.85 -26.88
CA GLY A 347 -44.67 46.76 -26.75
C GLY A 347 -45.22 47.50 -25.54
N THR A 348 -45.44 48.81 -25.72
CA THR A 348 -46.43 49.66 -25.03
C THR A 348 -46.40 49.75 -23.49
N GLY A 349 -45.72 50.80 -23.01
CA GLY A 349 -46.21 51.74 -21.99
C GLY A 349 -46.70 51.22 -20.64
N GLN A 350 -45.78 51.01 -19.69
CA GLN A 350 -45.87 51.50 -18.30
C GLN A 350 -44.58 51.13 -17.54
N SER A 351 -43.90 52.13 -16.99
CA SER A 351 -42.63 52.00 -16.26
C SER A 351 -42.82 51.48 -14.84
N HIS A 352 -42.31 50.29 -14.53
CA HIS A 352 -42.12 49.81 -13.16
C HIS A 352 -40.62 49.72 -12.82
N ILE A 353 -40.22 50.42 -11.76
CA ILE A 353 -38.85 50.44 -11.21
C ILE A 353 -38.65 49.19 -10.35
N VAL A 354 -37.59 48.43 -10.59
CA VAL A 354 -37.19 47.26 -9.77
C VAL A 354 -35.92 47.61 -8.99
N VAL A 355 -35.99 47.62 -7.66
CA VAL A 355 -34.87 47.89 -6.76
C VAL A 355 -34.23 46.56 -6.34
N SER A 356 -32.91 46.41 -6.52
CA SER A 356 -32.14 45.26 -6.04
C SER A 356 -31.45 45.58 -4.69
N ARG A 357 -31.40 44.60 -3.77
CA ARG A 357 -30.58 44.64 -2.55
C ARG A 357 -29.54 43.53 -2.61
N GLN A 358 -28.27 43.89 -2.40
CA GLN A 358 -27.19 42.94 -2.11
C GLN A 358 -26.90 42.90 -0.61
N ILE A 359 -26.69 41.71 -0.05
CA ILE A 359 -26.34 41.49 1.36
C ILE A 359 -24.95 40.83 1.37
N ASN A 360 -23.98 41.49 1.99
CA ASN A 360 -22.65 40.93 2.30
C ASN A 360 -22.60 40.54 3.78
N ILE A 361 -22.21 39.31 4.07
CA ILE A 361 -22.02 38.80 5.44
C ILE A 361 -20.55 38.42 5.59
N MET A 362 -19.85 39.11 6.49
CA MET A 362 -18.52 38.75 6.99
C MET A 362 -18.68 38.30 8.45
N TYR A 363 -18.09 37.17 8.81
CA TYR A 363 -17.98 36.72 10.20
C TYR A 363 -16.53 36.89 10.68
N GLU A 364 -16.38 37.48 11.86
CA GLU A 364 -15.12 37.58 12.63
C GLU A 364 -14.61 36.21 13.12
#